data_AF-A0A7L0GSF5-F1
#
_entry.id   AF-A0A7L0GSF5-F1
#
_cell.length_a   1.000
_cell.length_b   1.000
_cell.length_c   1.000
_cell.angle_alpha   90.00
_cell.angle_beta   90.00
_cell.angle_gamma   90.00
#
_symmetry.space_group_name_H-M   'P 1'
#
loop_
_entity.id
_entity.type
_entity.pdbx_description
1 polymer ?
#
loop_
_entity_poly.entity_id
_entity_poly.type
_entity_poly.pdbx_seq_one_letter_code
_entity_poly.pdbx_strand_id
1 'polypeptide(L)'
;ESDAGDYTCVCGDKQSTASLVVHALPPLFKEELKNEEAEEGGEVALHCELTKAAPVEWRKDQRILKASEKHKMRQEGTKAELVIREIAEEDA
;
A
#
# COMPACT_ATOMS: atom_id res chain seq x y z
N GLU A 1 -5.18 -22.26 -3.71
CA GLU A 1 -4.93 -23.38 -4.63
C GLU A 1 -3.48 -23.29 -5.09
N SER A 2 -2.74 -24.41 -4.97
CA SER A 2 -1.34 -24.55 -5.38
C SER A 2 -1.25 -24.91 -6.86
N ASP A 3 -0.36 -24.26 -7.62
CA ASP A 3 0.03 -24.75 -8.94
C ASP A 3 1.56 -24.86 -9.05
N ALA A 4 2.14 -25.60 -8.09
CA ALA A 4 3.50 -26.10 -8.16
C ALA A 4 3.44 -27.57 -8.58
N GLY A 5 3.91 -27.88 -9.78
CA GLY A 5 4.10 -29.23 -10.27
C GLY A 5 5.52 -29.39 -10.80
N ASP A 6 6.32 -30.20 -10.14
CA ASP A 6 7.68 -30.54 -10.56
C ASP A 6 7.65 -31.51 -11.77
N TYR A 7 8.26 -31.11 -12.88
CA TYR A 7 8.61 -32.02 -13.97
C TYR A 7 10.14 -32.08 -14.12
N THR A 8 10.72 -33.12 -13.52
CA THR A 8 12.17 -33.37 -13.57
C THR A 8 12.52 -34.14 -14.85
N CYS A 9 13.36 -33.56 -15.71
CA CYS A 9 14.08 -34.28 -16.76
C CYS A 9 15.58 -34.24 -16.44
N VAL A 10 16.21 -35.40 -16.30
CA VAL A 10 17.62 -35.55 -15.92
C VAL A 10 18.47 -35.73 -17.19
N CYS A 11 19.48 -34.88 -17.40
CA CYS A 11 20.53 -35.08 -18.39
C CYS A 11 21.90 -34.61 -17.86
N GLY A 12 22.70 -35.54 -17.31
CA GLY A 12 24.18 -35.45 -17.21
C GLY A 12 24.86 -34.48 -16.22
N ASP A 13 26.20 -34.48 -16.27
CA ASP A 13 27.21 -33.92 -15.33
C ASP A 13 27.57 -32.42 -15.49
N LYS A 14 26.71 -31.58 -16.08
CA LYS A 14 26.96 -30.13 -16.15
C LYS A 14 25.70 -29.33 -15.87
N GLN A 15 25.58 -28.88 -14.62
CA GLN A 15 24.61 -27.88 -14.21
C GLN A 15 25.30 -26.51 -14.16
N SER A 16 24.89 -25.60 -15.05
CA SER A 16 25.19 -24.18 -14.90
C SER A 16 23.96 -23.51 -14.29
N THR A 17 24.04 -23.20 -13.00
CA THR A 17 22.97 -22.50 -12.30
C THR A 17 23.13 -21.00 -12.56
N ALA A 18 22.30 -20.45 -13.43
CA ALA A 18 22.18 -19.00 -13.59
C ALA A 18 21.11 -18.49 -12.62
N SER A 19 21.53 -17.86 -11.52
CA SER A 19 20.63 -17.22 -10.56
C SER A 19 20.20 -15.86 -11.09
N LEU A 20 19.02 -15.77 -11.72
CA LEU A 20 18.42 -14.48 -12.06
C LEU A 20 17.84 -13.84 -10.80
N VAL A 21 18.62 -12.99 -10.14
CA VAL A 21 18.14 -12.19 -9.00
C VAL A 21 17.31 -11.02 -9.55
N VAL A 22 15.98 -11.13 -9.45
CA VAL A 22 15.09 -10.01 -9.76
C VAL A 22 15.18 -8.98 -8.64
N HIS A 23 15.90 -7.89 -8.89
CA HIS A 23 15.88 -6.70 -8.05
C HIS A 23 14.61 -5.89 -8.31
N ALA A 24 13.49 -6.29 -7.69
CA ALA A 24 12.25 -5.54 -7.80
C ALA A 24 12.40 -4.15 -7.13
N LEU A 25 12.16 -3.08 -7.89
CA LEU A 25 12.21 -1.70 -7.39
C LEU A 25 11.24 -1.51 -6.21
N PRO A 26 11.59 -0.72 -5.17
CA PRO A 26 10.73 -0.47 -4.02
C PRO A 26 9.42 0.22 -4.42
N PRO A 27 8.36 0.12 -3.58
CA PRO A 27 7.12 0.82 -3.84
C PRO A 27 7.35 2.32 -3.64
N LEU A 28 6.89 3.11 -4.59
CA LEU A 28 6.94 4.57 -4.55
C LEU A 28 5.52 5.11 -4.67
N PHE A 29 5.25 6.30 -4.15
CA PHE A 29 4.00 6.99 -4.42
C PHE A 29 4.01 7.50 -5.87
N LYS A 30 3.10 6.96 -6.68
CA LYS A 30 2.81 7.46 -8.02
C LYS A 30 1.91 8.70 -7.95
N GLU A 31 0.94 8.69 -7.05
CA GLU A 31 0.16 9.87 -6.67
C GLU A 31 0.30 10.09 -5.17
N GLU A 32 0.84 11.25 -4.80
CA GLU A 32 0.99 11.68 -3.41
C GLU A 32 -0.33 12.19 -2.85
N LEU A 33 -0.40 12.23 -1.51
CA LEU A 33 -1.54 12.82 -0.81
C LEU A 33 -1.66 14.30 -1.19
N LYS A 34 -2.89 14.72 -1.45
CA LYS A 34 -3.23 16.13 -1.69
C LYS A 34 -3.82 16.70 -0.41
N ASN A 35 -3.53 17.96 -0.14
CA ASN A 35 -4.19 18.69 0.93
C ASN A 35 -5.65 18.89 0.51
N GLU A 36 -6.57 18.55 1.40
CA GLU A 36 -8.00 18.75 1.22
C GLU A 36 -8.54 19.56 2.38
N GLU A 37 -9.41 20.51 2.07
CA GLU A 37 -10.09 21.36 3.04
C GLU A 37 -11.48 20.80 3.27
N ALA A 38 -11.85 20.62 4.54
CA ALA A 38 -13.17 20.15 4.94
C ALA A 38 -13.71 21.03 6.07
N GLU A 39 -15.04 21.15 6.14
CA GLU A 39 -15.70 21.91 7.19
C GLU A 39 -15.68 21.13 8.52
N GLU A 40 -15.67 21.87 9.65
CA GLU A 40 -15.77 21.28 10.98
C GLU A 40 -17.06 20.44 11.10
N GLY A 41 -16.93 19.22 11.63
CA GLY A 41 -17.99 18.22 11.69
C GLY A 41 -18.24 17.47 10.38
N GLY A 42 -17.55 17.85 9.28
CA GLY A 42 -17.64 17.19 7.98
C GLY A 42 -16.85 15.89 7.88
N GLU A 43 -16.66 15.40 6.67
CA GLU A 43 -15.73 14.30 6.36
C GLU A 43 -14.77 14.71 5.23
N VAL A 44 -13.55 14.17 5.27
CA VAL A 44 -12.55 14.32 4.20
C VAL A 44 -12.02 12.93 3.81
N ALA A 45 -11.73 12.74 2.53
CA ALA A 45 -11.21 11.49 2.01
C ALA A 45 -9.87 11.72 1.34
N LEU A 46 -8.78 11.28 1.96
CA LEU A 46 -7.43 11.38 1.41
C LEU A 46 -7.12 10.16 0.55
N HIS A 47 -6.50 10.38 -0.60
CA HIS A 47 -6.19 9.34 -1.59
C HIS A 47 -4.73 9.36 -1.98
N CYS A 48 -4.12 8.18 -2.13
CA CYS A 48 -2.80 8.03 -2.72
C CYS A 48 -2.72 6.78 -3.60
N GLU A 49 -1.78 6.78 -4.55
CA GLU A 49 -1.52 5.65 -5.43
C GLU A 49 -0.04 5.27 -5.39
N LEU A 50 0.27 3.99 -5.29
CA LEU A 50 1.62 3.45 -5.35
C LEU A 50 1.97 2.93 -6.75
N THR A 51 3.25 2.88 -7.07
CA THR A 51 3.77 2.26 -8.28
C THR A 51 3.58 0.73 -8.30
N LYS A 52 3.46 0.11 -7.12
CA LYS A 52 3.21 -1.32 -6.94
C LYS A 52 2.46 -1.58 -5.64
N ALA A 53 1.71 -2.68 -5.57
CA ALA A 53 0.94 -3.03 -4.38
C ALA A 53 1.88 -3.25 -3.18
N ALA A 54 1.67 -2.47 -2.12
CA ALA A 54 2.43 -2.54 -0.88
C ALA A 54 1.59 -1.96 0.27
N PRO A 55 1.72 -2.47 1.51
CA PRO A 55 0.92 -1.97 2.63
C PRO A 55 1.16 -0.48 2.89
N VAL A 56 0.07 0.28 3.08
CA VAL A 56 0.11 1.70 3.41
C VAL A 56 -0.17 1.90 4.89
N GLU A 57 0.59 2.80 5.50
CA GLU A 57 0.38 3.23 6.88
C GLU A 57 0.06 4.73 6.91
N TRP A 58 -1.06 5.08 7.52
CA TRP A 58 -1.51 6.45 7.66
C TRP A 58 -0.96 7.06 8.94
N ARG A 59 -0.44 8.29 8.87
CA ARG A 59 0.17 8.97 10.01
C ARG A 59 -0.31 10.41 10.11
N LYS A 60 -0.50 10.88 11.35
CA LYS A 60 -0.80 12.27 11.71
C LYS A 60 0.15 12.68 12.82
N ASP A 61 0.90 13.78 12.64
CA ASP A 61 1.94 14.23 13.58
C ASP A 61 2.88 13.12 14.03
N GLN A 62 3.38 12.33 13.07
CA GLN A 62 4.26 11.17 13.29
C GLN A 62 3.61 9.98 14.04
N ARG A 63 2.35 10.09 14.47
CA ARG A 63 1.59 9.00 15.10
C ARG A 63 0.87 8.19 14.05
N ILE A 64 0.96 6.86 14.19
CA ILE A 64 0.25 5.92 13.32
C ILE A 64 -1.24 6.01 13.64
N LEU A 65 -2.04 6.38 12.65
CA LEU A 65 -3.49 6.33 12.72
C LEU A 65 -3.91 4.86 12.70
N LYS A 66 -4.96 4.55 13.46
CA LYS A 66 -5.57 3.22 13.48
C LYS A 66 -6.99 3.33 12.95
N ALA A 67 -7.45 2.26 12.29
CA ALA A 67 -8.84 2.15 11.88
C ALA A 67 -9.76 2.30 13.10
N SER A 68 -10.70 3.23 13.02
CA SER A 68 -11.70 3.52 14.05
C SER A 68 -12.98 4.05 13.39
N GLU A 69 -13.98 4.43 14.18
CA GLU A 69 -15.19 5.07 13.63
C GLU A 69 -14.86 6.42 12.96
N LYS A 70 -13.88 7.15 13.50
CA LYS A 70 -13.35 8.41 12.96
C LYS A 70 -12.48 8.19 11.72
N HIS A 71 -11.59 7.20 11.73
CA HIS A 71 -10.65 6.94 10.63
C HIS A 71 -10.98 5.63 9.92
N LYS A 72 -11.50 5.70 8.69
CA LYS A 72 -11.71 4.51 7.85
C LYS A 72 -10.61 4.43 6.81
N MET A 73 -9.88 3.32 6.81
CA MET A 73 -8.79 3.08 5.87
C MET A 73 -9.19 1.96 4.92
N ARG A 74 -8.99 2.18 3.62
CA ARG A 74 -9.20 1.18 2.59
C ARG A 74 -7.98 1.12 1.68
N GLN A 75 -7.63 -0.09 1.26
CA GLN A 75 -6.59 -0.29 0.27
C GLN A 75 -7.07 -1.28 -0.78
N GLU A 76 -6.93 -0.90 -2.04
CA GLU A 76 -7.29 -1.71 -3.20
C GLU A 76 -6.11 -1.77 -4.17
N GLY A 77 -5.34 -2.85 -4.08
CA GLY A 77 -4.13 -3.04 -4.88
C GLY A 77 -3.09 -1.95 -4.62
N THR A 78 -2.92 -1.06 -5.60
CA THR A 78 -1.99 0.07 -5.57
C THR A 78 -2.62 1.35 -5.03
N LYS A 79 -3.94 1.41 -4.83
CA LYS A 79 -4.63 2.62 -4.36
C LYS A 79 -4.96 2.49 -2.89
N ALA A 80 -4.74 3.54 -2.12
CA ALA A 80 -5.14 3.61 -0.72
C ALA A 80 -5.95 4.88 -0.46
N GLU A 81 -6.93 4.75 0.43
CA GLU A 81 -7.89 5.77 0.81
C GLU A 81 -7.99 5.82 2.34
N LEU A 82 -8.01 7.03 2.89
CA LEU A 82 -8.31 7.31 4.29
C LEU A 82 -9.45 8.31 4.36
N VAL A 83 -10.57 7.89 4.93
CA VAL A 83 -11.70 8.76 5.23
C VAL A 83 -11.65 9.14 6.70
N ILE A 84 -11.60 10.44 6.98
CA ILE A 84 -11.66 11.01 8.32
C ILE A 84 -13.02 11.68 8.47
N ARG A 85 -13.78 11.27 9.47
CA ARG A 85 -15.13 11.78 9.77
C ARG A 85 -15.10 12.69 10.98
N GLU A 86 -16.10 13.54 11.10
CA GLU A 86 -16.24 14.49 12.21
C GLU A 86 -14.94 15.31 12.36
N ILE A 87 -14.56 15.98 11.28
CA ILE A 87 -13.35 16.83 11.23
C ILE A 87 -13.42 17.83 12.38
N ALA A 88 -12.41 17.83 13.24
CA ALA A 88 -12.28 18.75 14.36
C ALA A 88 -11.01 19.58 14.21
N GLU A 89 -10.87 20.65 15.00
CA GLU A 89 -9.65 21.48 15.02
C GLU A 89 -8.37 20.65 15.30
N GLU A 90 -8.50 19.55 16.05
CA GLU A 90 -7.40 18.60 16.27
C GLU A 90 -6.92 17.91 15.00
N ASP A 91 -7.72 17.88 13.91
CA ASP A 91 -7.45 17.24 12.61
C ASP A 91 -6.84 18.15 11.55
N ALA A 92 -6.67 19.44 11.85
CA ALA A 92 -5.95 20.38 11.01
C ALA A 92 -4.44 20.10 10.95
#